data_AF-A0A1B0EXF1-F1
#
_entry.id   AF-A0A1B0EXF1-F1
#
_cell.length_a   1.000
_cell.length_b   1.000
_cell.length_c   1.000
_cell.angle_alpha   90.00
_cell.angle_beta   90.00
_cell.angle_gamma   90.00
#
_symmetry.space_group_name_H-M   'P 1'
#
loop_
_entity.id
_entity.type
_entity.pdbx_description
1 polymer ?
#
loop_
_entity_poly.entity_id
_entity_poly.type
_entity_poly.pdbx_seq_one_letter_code
_entity_poly.pdbx_strand_id
1 'polypeptide(L)'
;MSKGASQPWREVLQETIGEGRLDGSALREFFKPLEEWLRQENLRNQEFVGWMYDGDYCKHSIETANLQVIGGFYNSATNLQISLLGIILTPLVGILGIQLLLTI
;
A
#
# COMPACT_ATOMS: atom_id res chain seq x y z
N MET A 1 39.79 -16.22 12.39
CA MET A 1 38.82 -16.93 11.51
C MET A 1 39.47 -18.16 10.88
N SER A 2 39.93 -19.13 11.68
CA SER A 2 40.64 -20.32 11.17
C SER A 2 39.74 -21.52 10.88
N LYS A 3 38.55 -21.59 11.49
CA LYS A 3 37.63 -22.74 11.39
C LYS A 3 36.98 -22.89 10.00
N GLY A 4 36.88 -21.81 9.21
CA GLY A 4 36.27 -21.86 7.86
C GLY A 4 34.89 -22.54 7.87
N ALA A 5 34.66 -23.44 6.91
CA ALA A 5 33.45 -24.27 6.84
C ALA A 5 33.61 -25.66 7.49
N SER A 6 34.73 -25.91 8.20
CA SER A 6 35.01 -27.22 8.80
C SER A 6 34.18 -27.52 10.06
N GLN A 7 33.55 -26.51 10.64
CA GLN A 7 32.69 -26.63 11.82
C GLN A 7 31.33 -25.95 11.57
N PRO A 8 30.24 -26.44 12.19
CA PRO A 8 28.95 -25.78 12.15
C PRO A 8 29.05 -24.34 12.65
N TRP A 9 28.46 -23.40 11.91
CA TRP A 9 28.56 -21.97 12.21
C TRP A 9 28.10 -21.59 13.63
N ARG A 10 27.16 -22.34 14.21
CA ARG A 10 26.66 -22.14 15.58
C ARG A 10 27.74 -22.41 16.64
N GLU A 11 28.57 -23.43 16.43
CA GLU A 11 29.67 -23.77 17.35
C GLU A 11 30.74 -22.68 17.29
N VAL A 12 31.09 -22.24 16.09
CA VAL A 12 32.03 -21.12 15.90
C VAL A 12 31.52 -19.83 16.53
N LEU A 13 30.21 -19.55 16.42
CA LEU A 13 29.57 -18.39 17.03
C LEU A 13 29.63 -18.48 18.56
N GLN A 14 29.29 -19.64 19.13
CA GLN A 14 29.37 -19.91 20.57
C GLN A 14 30.80 -19.71 21.11
N GLU A 15 31.82 -20.20 20.39
CA GLU A 15 33.23 -20.02 20.76
C GLU A 15 33.66 -18.54 20.69
N THR A 16 33.09 -17.74 19.78
CA THR A 16 33.55 -16.37 19.51
C THR A 16 32.85 -15.33 20.38
N ILE A 17 31.52 -15.43 20.52
CA ILE A 17 30.70 -14.42 21.22
C ILE A 17 29.96 -14.99 22.42
N GLY A 18 30.15 -16.27 22.75
CA GLY A 18 29.49 -16.93 23.88
C GLY A 18 28.02 -17.29 23.63
N GLU A 19 27.53 -17.10 22.42
CA GLU A 19 26.14 -17.36 22.02
C GLU A 19 26.10 -18.18 20.72
N GLY A 20 25.32 -19.27 20.72
CA GLY A 20 25.20 -20.18 19.58
C GLY A 20 24.02 -19.87 18.67
N ARG A 21 23.14 -18.94 19.07
CA ARG A 21 22.02 -18.46 18.26
C ARG A 21 22.35 -17.14 17.57
N LEU A 22 21.74 -16.95 16.40
CA LEU A 22 21.72 -15.65 15.75
C LEU A 22 20.74 -14.74 16.50
N ASP A 23 21.23 -13.59 16.97
CA ASP A 23 20.45 -12.55 17.63
C ASP A 23 20.62 -11.21 16.90
N GLY A 24 19.49 -10.55 16.62
CA GLY A 24 19.45 -9.24 15.97
C GLY A 24 19.54 -8.06 16.93
N SER A 25 19.60 -8.30 18.25
CA SER A 25 19.64 -7.27 19.29
C SER A 25 20.79 -6.27 19.10
N ALA A 26 22.00 -6.74 18.79
CA ALA A 26 23.16 -5.87 18.56
C ALA A 26 22.94 -4.87 17.42
N LEU A 27 22.27 -5.31 16.34
CA LEU A 27 21.93 -4.43 15.21
C LEU A 27 20.88 -3.39 15.63
N ARG A 28 19.87 -3.81 16.40
CA ARG A 28 18.84 -2.92 16.94
C ARG A 28 19.43 -1.90 17.90
N GLU A 29 20.36 -2.30 18.76
CA GLU A 29 21.05 -1.41 19.68
C GLU A 29 21.89 -0.37 18.93
N PHE A 30 22.66 -0.81 17.93
CA PHE A 30 23.47 0.07 17.09
C PHE A 30 22.64 1.17 16.43
N PHE A 31 21.46 0.83 15.89
CA PHE A 31 20.58 1.78 15.21
C PHE A 31 19.55 2.47 16.12
N LYS A 32 19.53 2.16 17.42
CA LYS A 32 18.52 2.70 18.36
C LYS A 32 18.43 4.23 18.36
N PRO A 33 19.53 5.00 18.34
CA PRO A 33 19.43 6.47 18.31
C PRO A 33 18.80 7.00 17.01
N LEU A 34 19.12 6.36 15.88
CA LEU A 34 18.58 6.73 14.57
C LEU A 34 17.08 6.41 14.50
N GLU A 35 16.68 5.25 15.00
CA GLU A 35 15.28 4.84 15.05
C GLU A 35 14.42 5.85 15.83
N GLU A 36 14.89 6.30 17.00
CA GLU A 36 14.15 7.28 17.80
C GLU A 36 14.06 8.64 17.10
N TRP A 37 15.14 9.08 16.44
CA TRP A 37 15.11 10.31 15.66
C TRP A 37 14.12 10.22 14.48
N LEU A 38 14.16 9.13 13.71
CA LEU A 38 13.24 8.91 12.58
C LEU A 38 11.78 8.87 13.04
N ARG A 39 11.50 8.26 14.20
CA ARG A 39 10.15 8.21 14.77
C ARG A 39 9.63 9.62 15.06
N GLN A 40 10.46 10.48 15.66
CA GLN A 40 10.08 11.86 15.96
C GLN A 40 9.91 12.69 14.68
N GLU A 41 10.81 12.53 13.72
CA GLU A 41 10.81 13.29 12.48
C GLU A 41 9.62 12.92 11.57
N ASN A 42 9.29 11.63 11.46
CA ASN A 42 8.10 11.18 10.73
C ASN A 42 6.81 11.73 11.35
N LEU A 43 6.73 11.78 12.69
CA LEU A 43 5.59 12.39 13.37
C LEU A 43 5.49 13.90 13.12
N ARG A 44 6.64 14.60 13.13
CA ARG A 44 6.72 16.04 12.86
C ARG A 44 6.22 16.38 11.45
N ASN A 45 6.60 15.56 10.47
CA ASN A 45 6.30 15.77 9.06
C ASN A 45 4.99 15.09 8.61
N GLN A 46 4.31 14.38 9.52
CA GLN A 46 3.10 13.61 9.25
C GLN A 46 3.29 12.56 8.15
N GLU A 47 4.46 11.93 8.13
CA GLU A 47 4.81 10.91 7.14
C GLU A 47 4.05 9.60 7.38
N PHE A 48 3.59 8.98 6.29
CA PHE A 48 2.98 7.67 6.34
C PHE A 48 4.07 6.59 6.44
N VAL A 49 4.05 5.80 7.51
CA VAL A 49 5.00 4.70 7.71
C VAL A 49 4.43 3.41 7.14
N GLY A 50 5.10 2.89 6.11
CA GLY A 50 4.71 1.68 5.40
C GLY A 50 4.49 1.97 3.92
N TRP A 51 3.86 1.02 3.23
CA TRP A 51 3.52 1.16 1.82
C TRP A 51 2.06 0.78 1.64
N MET A 52 1.35 1.55 0.82
CA MET A 52 0.04 1.14 0.33
C MET A 52 0.24 0.20 -0.86
N TYR A 53 -0.55 -0.87 -0.92
CA TYR A 53 -0.51 -1.78 -2.05
C TYR A 53 -1.23 -1.13 -3.23
N ASP A 54 -0.49 -0.78 -4.28
CA ASP A 54 -1.01 -0.07 -5.47
C ASP A 54 -1.67 -1.01 -6.51
N GLY A 55 -1.89 -2.29 -6.18
CA GLY A 55 -2.65 -3.22 -7.03
C GLY A 55 -1.96 -3.69 -8.32
N ASP A 56 -1.03 -2.92 -8.87
CA ASP A 56 -0.43 -3.18 -10.18
C ASP A 56 0.77 -4.13 -10.14
N TYR A 57 1.42 -4.28 -8.99
CA TYR A 57 2.56 -5.19 -8.82
C TYR A 57 2.09 -6.56 -8.33
N CYS A 58 1.64 -7.36 -9.30
CA CYS A 58 1.34 -8.80 -9.23
C CYS A 58 -0.13 -9.19 -8.96
N LYS A 59 -0.93 -9.17 -10.02
CA LYS A 59 -2.27 -9.78 -10.08
C LYS A 59 -2.24 -11.30 -9.85
N HIS A 60 -1.19 -11.99 -10.30
CA HIS A 60 -1.11 -13.46 -10.31
C HIS A 60 -0.81 -14.09 -8.93
N SER A 61 0.03 -13.47 -8.10
CA SER A 61 0.40 -14.06 -6.79
C SER A 61 -0.70 -13.88 -5.75
N ILE A 62 -1.51 -12.83 -5.85
CA ILE A 62 -2.64 -12.58 -4.94
C ILE A 62 -3.76 -13.61 -5.17
N GLU A 63 -4.07 -13.91 -6.44
CA GLU A 63 -5.08 -14.92 -6.82
C GLU A 63 -4.66 -16.33 -6.40
N THR A 64 -3.35 -16.65 -6.46
CA THR A 64 -2.83 -17.98 -6.11
C THR A 64 -2.74 -18.21 -4.59
N ALA A 65 -2.53 -17.17 -3.79
CA ALA A 65 -2.30 -17.27 -2.34
C ALA A 65 -3.55 -17.03 -1.47
N ASN A 66 -4.71 -16.69 -2.08
CA ASN A 66 -5.98 -16.41 -1.39
C ASN A 66 -5.86 -15.43 -0.21
N LEU A 67 -5.02 -14.39 -0.37
CA LEU A 67 -4.80 -13.37 0.65
C LEU A 67 -5.84 -12.25 0.53
N GLN A 68 -6.46 -11.87 1.65
CA GLN A 68 -7.31 -10.67 1.73
C GLN A 68 -6.40 -9.45 1.92
N VAL A 69 -6.32 -8.58 0.91
CA VAL A 69 -5.60 -7.31 1.00
C VAL A 69 -6.54 -6.18 1.43
N ILE A 70 -6.10 -5.37 2.39
CA ILE A 70 -6.81 -4.16 2.82
C ILE A 70 -6.54 -3.09 1.76
N GLY A 71 -7.48 -2.88 0.84
CA GLY A 71 -7.28 -1.91 -0.25
C GLY A 71 -8.25 -1.98 -1.42
N GLY A 72 -9.56 -2.14 -1.18
CA GLY A 72 -10.62 -1.87 -2.16
C GLY A 72 -10.72 -2.84 -3.37
N PHE A 73 -11.86 -2.77 -4.08
CA PHE A 73 -12.14 -3.56 -5.27
C PHE A 73 -11.75 -2.79 -6.55
N TYR A 74 -10.83 -3.32 -7.36
CA TYR A 74 -10.37 -2.71 -8.62
C TYR A 74 -11.31 -2.90 -9.82
N ASN A 75 -12.58 -3.25 -9.59
CA ASN A 75 -13.61 -3.26 -10.63
C ASN A 75 -14.67 -2.21 -10.34
N SER A 76 -14.28 -0.93 -10.37
CA SER A 76 -15.29 0.12 -10.52
C SER A 76 -15.62 0.25 -12.00
N ALA A 77 -16.52 -0.60 -12.49
CA ALA A 77 -17.26 -0.23 -13.68
C ALA A 77 -18.10 0.98 -13.28
N THR A 78 -17.76 2.17 -13.78
CA THR A 78 -18.60 3.36 -13.60
C THR A 78 -19.97 3.05 -14.19
N ASN A 79 -20.92 2.67 -13.33
CA ASN A 79 -22.30 2.52 -13.74
C ASN A 79 -22.84 3.94 -13.95
N LEU A 80 -22.89 4.38 -15.20
CA LEU A 80 -23.59 5.59 -15.57
C LEU A 80 -25.07 5.33 -15.30
N GLN A 81 -25.53 5.59 -14.08
CA GLN A 81 -26.95 5.59 -13.75
C GLN A 81 -27.59 6.78 -14.48
N ILE A 82 -28.01 6.53 -15.72
CA ILE A 82 -28.86 7.46 -16.45
C ILE A 82 -30.20 7.47 -15.70
N SER A 83 -30.39 8.49 -14.87
CA SER A 83 -31.65 8.69 -14.17
C SER A 83 -32.76 9.00 -15.19
N LEU A 84 -33.88 8.29 -15.09
CA LEU A 84 -35.10 8.53 -15.88
C LEU A 84 -35.53 10.00 -15.84
N LEU A 85 -35.26 10.71 -14.74
CA LEU A 85 -35.53 12.14 -14.61
C LEU A 85 -34.77 13.00 -15.63
N GLY A 86 -33.52 12.61 -15.95
CA GLY A 86 -32.69 13.31 -16.94
C GLY A 86 -33.18 13.13 -18.37
N ILE A 87 -33.78 11.97 -18.68
CA ILE A 87 -34.37 11.71 -20.02
C ILE A 87 -35.63 12.56 -20.24
N ILE A 88 -36.40 12.83 -19.18
CA ILE A 88 -37.66 13.58 -19.29
C ILE A 88 -37.44 15.10 -19.28
N LEU A 89 -36.41 15.60 -18.58
CA LEU A 89 -36.11 17.04 -18.49
C LEU A 89 -35.42 17.63 -19.74
N THR A 90 -34.68 16.82 -20.48
CA THR A 90 -33.94 17.25 -21.67
C THR A 90 -34.81 17.71 -22.85
N PRO A 91 -35.92 17.04 -23.23
CA PRO A 91 -36.78 17.53 -24.31
C PRO A 91 -37.57 18.78 -23.92
N LEU A 92 -37.94 18.97 -22.64
CA LEU A 92 -38.77 20.11 -22.21
C LEU A 92 -38.03 21.44 -22.36
N VAL A 93 -36.74 21.48 -22.01
CA VAL A 93 -35.89 22.68 -22.17
C VAL A 93 -35.64 22.99 -23.64
N GLY A 94 -35.45 21.96 -24.47
CA GLY A 94 -35.30 22.11 -25.92
C GLY A 94 -36.55 22.67 -26.60
N ILE A 95 -37.74 22.17 -26.23
CA ILE A 95 -39.03 22.65 -26.75
C ILE A 95 -39.27 24.11 -26.33
N LEU A 96 -38.99 24.47 -25.07
CA LEU A 96 -39.16 25.85 -24.58
C LEU A 96 -38.21 26.84 -25.30
N GLY A 97 -36.97 26.42 -25.57
CA GLY A 97 -35.99 27.21 -26.32
C GLY A 97 -36.37 27.43 -27.79
N ILE A 98 -36.92 26.40 -28.43
CA ILE A 98 -37.42 26.50 -29.81
C ILE A 98 -38.65 27.41 -29.88
N GLN A 99 -39.57 27.33 -28.91
CA GLN A 99 -40.74 28.20 -28.83
C GLN A 99 -40.35 29.69 -28.70
N LEU A 100 -39.31 29.99 -27.91
CA LEU A 100 -38.80 31.35 -27.72
C LEU A 100 -38.15 31.92 -29.00
N LEU A 101 -37.49 31.06 -29.80
CA LEU A 101 -36.85 31.44 -31.06
C LEU A 101 -37.86 31.74 -32.19
N LEU A 102 -39.06 31.17 -32.10
CA LEU A 102 -40.18 31.40 -33.04
C LEU A 102 -41.05 32.62 -32.68
N THR A 103 -40.81 33.25 -31.52
CA THR A 103 -41.60 34.38 -31.02
C THR A 103 -40.81 35.71 -31.05
N ILE A 104 -39.58 35.69 -31.56
CA ILE A 104 -38.75 36.87 -31.90
C ILE A 104 -38.68 36.97 -33.42
#